data_AF-A0A2E7LEH0-F1
#
_entry.id   AF-A0A2E7LEH0-F1
#
_cell.length_a   1.000
_cell.length_b   1.000
_cell.length_c   1.000
_cell.angle_alpha   90.00
_cell.angle_beta   90.00
_cell.angle_gamma   90.00
#
_symmetry.space_group_name_H-M   'P 1'
#
loop_
_entity.id
_entity.type
_entity.pdbx_description
1 polymer ?
#
loop_
_entity_poly.entity_id
_entity_poly.type
_entity_poly.pdbx_seq_one_letter_code
_entity_poly.pdbx_strand_id
1 'polypeptide(L)'
;MRCLDFEQRLQRLLDYRCRPDYDDQLKMHAAVCDSCQGKLESQRLLFAHIATSSTVELPSGMATAVLSRLTEQRHVRRQRRQRYMTCALVVCLMCVLFMRHDFRPINERPGIPAASLVTTLPALALPVTQQQLHHAAEKPITTAAPKSTEQQTVQLALKQWKTPLAQWNAHSMISLDQITNGLKPIASSFSIALSALRRTLPGRYNTPPAKLQTQRLSHWLRSFT
;
A
#
# COMPACT_ATOMS: atom_id res chain seq x y z
N MET A 1 5.63 11.91 -41.22
CA MET A 1 5.18 11.82 -39.82
C MET A 1 5.16 13.23 -39.23
N ARG A 2 4.20 13.59 -38.37
CA ARG A 2 4.21 14.90 -37.67
C ARG A 2 5.08 14.81 -36.42
N CYS A 3 5.59 15.94 -35.92
CA CYS A 3 6.46 15.95 -34.73
C CYS A 3 5.77 15.38 -33.48
N LEU A 4 4.45 15.57 -33.34
CA LEU A 4 3.68 14.96 -32.25
C LEU A 4 3.69 13.43 -32.33
N ASP A 5 3.52 12.87 -33.53
CA ASP A 5 3.52 11.42 -33.75
C ASP A 5 4.91 10.82 -33.49
N PHE A 6 5.98 11.57 -33.85
CA PHE A 6 7.36 11.22 -33.54
C PHE A 6 7.56 11.03 -32.05
N GLU A 7 7.13 12.01 -31.24
CA GLU A 7 7.28 11.96 -29.78
C GLU A 7 6.49 10.80 -29.16
N GLN A 8 5.24 10.61 -29.59
CA GLN A 8 4.41 9.51 -29.09
C GLN A 8 4.98 8.14 -29.47
N ARG A 9 5.56 8.02 -30.67
CA ARG A 9 6.21 6.78 -31.12
C ARG A 9 7.52 6.53 -30.37
N LEU A 10 8.34 7.57 -30.19
CA LEU A 10 9.55 7.52 -29.37
C LEU A 10 9.24 7.08 -27.94
N GLN A 11 8.25 7.71 -27.29
CA GLN A 11 7.84 7.35 -25.93
C GLN A 11 7.38 5.89 -25.84
N ARG A 12 6.57 5.43 -26.80
CA ARG A 12 6.15 4.02 -26.85
C ARG A 12 7.33 3.06 -26.93
N LEU A 13 8.33 3.34 -27.78
CA LEU A 13 9.53 2.50 -27.86
C LEU A 13 10.29 2.48 -26.53
N LEU A 14 10.42 3.62 -25.86
CA LEU A 14 11.06 3.70 -24.54
C LEU A 14 10.30 2.89 -23.47
N ASP A 15 8.96 2.95 -23.48
CA ASP A 15 8.11 2.20 -22.55
C ASP A 15 8.27 0.68 -22.74
N TYR A 16 8.39 0.23 -23.99
CA TYR A 16 8.68 -1.17 -24.33
C TYR A 16 10.16 -1.56 -24.20
N ARG A 17 11.02 -0.64 -23.73
CA ARG A 17 12.48 -0.81 -23.65
C ARG A 17 13.14 -1.17 -25.00
N CYS A 18 12.52 -0.77 -26.10
CA CYS A 18 13.07 -0.91 -27.45
C CYS A 18 14.04 0.24 -27.72
N ARG A 19 15.12 -0.04 -28.46
CA ARG A 19 16.06 1.01 -28.89
C ARG A 19 15.42 1.83 -30.04
N PRO A 20 15.24 3.15 -29.87
CA PRO A 20 14.64 4.00 -30.90
C PRO A 20 15.51 4.10 -32.17
N ASP A 21 16.80 3.78 -32.06
CA ASP A 21 17.73 3.73 -33.20
C ASP A 21 17.42 2.65 -34.23
N TYR A 22 16.59 1.65 -33.91
CA TYR A 22 16.19 0.64 -34.90
C TYR A 22 14.88 0.98 -35.60
N ASP A 23 14.23 2.10 -35.27
CA ASP A 23 12.99 2.51 -35.93
C ASP A 23 13.27 3.43 -37.13
N ASP A 24 13.05 2.92 -38.34
CA ASP A 24 13.32 3.64 -39.58
C ASP A 24 12.43 4.88 -39.75
N GLN A 25 11.20 4.87 -39.22
CA GLN A 25 10.31 6.02 -39.33
C GLN A 25 10.79 7.19 -38.46
N LEU A 26 11.29 6.91 -37.26
CA LEU A 26 11.91 7.92 -36.41
C LEU A 26 13.17 8.50 -37.08
N LYS A 27 14.03 7.65 -37.65
CA LYS A 27 15.24 8.07 -38.37
C LYS A 27 14.92 8.97 -39.57
N MET A 28 14.01 8.54 -40.43
CA MET A 28 13.62 9.31 -41.62
C MET A 28 13.05 10.68 -41.25
N HIS A 29 12.25 10.77 -40.19
CA HIS A 29 11.71 12.06 -39.75
C HIS A 29 12.78 12.95 -39.10
N ALA A 30 13.63 12.37 -38.25
CA ALA A 30 14.73 13.10 -37.61
C ALA A 30 15.71 13.67 -38.64
N ALA A 31 15.95 12.98 -39.76
CA ALA A 31 16.82 13.47 -40.84
C ALA A 31 16.33 14.77 -41.52
N VAL A 32 15.05 15.13 -41.37
CA VAL A 32 14.44 16.32 -42.00
C VAL A 32 14.02 17.36 -40.95
N CYS A 33 14.06 17.03 -39.65
CA CYS A 33 13.57 17.90 -38.58
C CYS A 33 14.59 18.00 -37.44
N ASP A 34 15.33 19.11 -37.40
CA ASP A 34 16.40 19.38 -36.41
C ASP A 34 15.93 19.22 -34.96
N SER A 35 14.70 19.67 -34.65
CA SER A 35 14.11 19.53 -33.31
C SER A 35 13.93 18.07 -32.91
N CYS A 36 13.47 17.21 -33.84
CA CYS A 36 13.30 15.79 -33.59
C CYS A 36 14.65 15.05 -33.60
N GLN A 37 15.61 15.51 -34.40
CA GLN A 37 16.98 15.00 -34.37
C GLN A 37 17.64 15.19 -33.01
N GLY A 38 17.58 16.40 -32.44
CA GLY A 38 18.14 16.67 -31.11
C GLY A 38 17.51 15.82 -30.00
N LYS A 39 16.21 15.51 -30.10
CA LYS A 39 15.54 14.57 -29.19
C LYS A 39 16.07 13.14 -29.33
N LEU A 40 16.33 12.68 -30.54
CA LEU A 40 16.87 11.35 -30.78
C LEU A 40 18.33 11.25 -30.31
N GLU A 41 19.14 12.27 -30.57
CA GLU A 41 20.54 12.35 -30.12
C GLU A 41 20.67 12.44 -28.60
N SER A 42 19.84 13.24 -27.93
CA SER A 42 19.84 13.31 -26.46
C SER A 42 19.49 11.96 -25.81
N GLN A 43 18.56 11.20 -26.40
CA GLN A 43 18.26 9.84 -25.97
C GLN A 43 19.45 8.89 -26.19
N ARG A 44 20.14 8.96 -27.34
CA ARG A 44 21.36 8.17 -27.59
C ARG A 44 22.43 8.42 -26.52
N LEU A 45 22.71 9.69 -26.23
CA LEU A 45 23.69 10.07 -25.22
C LEU A 45 23.28 9.57 -23.83
N LEU A 46 22.00 9.68 -23.48
CA LEU A 46 21.48 9.16 -22.22
C LEU A 46 21.67 7.64 -22.11
N PHE A 47 21.36 6.88 -23.16
CA PHE A 47 21.59 5.43 -23.16
C PHE A 47 23.08 5.07 -23.10
N ALA A 48 23.93 5.81 -23.81
CA ALA A 48 25.38 5.62 -23.76
C ALA A 48 25.93 5.89 -22.34
N HIS A 49 25.43 6.93 -21.68
CA HIS A 49 25.79 7.24 -20.29
C HIS A 49 25.28 6.16 -19.31
N ILE A 50 24.04 5.68 -19.48
CA ILE A 50 23.51 4.60 -18.64
C ILE A 50 24.36 3.33 -18.83
N ALA A 51 24.69 2.98 -20.07
CA ALA A 51 25.51 1.81 -20.38
C ALA A 51 26.89 1.89 -19.73
N THR A 52 27.56 3.04 -19.79
CA THR A 52 28.87 3.26 -19.15
C THR A 52 28.77 3.27 -17.63
N SER A 53 27.73 3.91 -17.06
CA SER A 53 27.50 3.96 -15.61
C SER A 53 27.01 2.64 -14.99
N SER A 54 26.61 1.66 -15.80
CA SER A 54 26.02 0.40 -15.30
C SER A 54 27.02 -0.54 -14.62
N THR A 55 28.30 -0.19 -14.61
CA THR A 55 29.39 -0.90 -13.93
C THR A 55 29.48 -0.56 -12.43
N VAL A 56 28.37 -0.21 -11.79
CA VAL A 56 28.34 -0.17 -10.33
C VAL A 56 28.37 -1.60 -9.82
N GLU A 57 29.51 -2.00 -9.27
CA GLU A 57 29.63 -3.26 -8.53
C GLU A 57 28.59 -3.27 -7.41
N LEU A 58 27.52 -4.04 -7.59
CA LEU A 58 26.53 -4.22 -6.55
C LEU A 58 27.19 -5.02 -5.42
N PRO A 59 27.14 -4.54 -4.16
CA PRO A 59 27.67 -5.30 -3.03
C PRO A 59 27.07 -6.70 -3.01
N SER A 60 27.94 -7.72 -2.94
CA SER A 60 27.52 -9.11 -2.85
C SER A 60 26.57 -9.28 -1.66
N GLY A 61 25.31 -9.63 -1.93
CA GLY A 61 24.26 -9.77 -0.91
C GLY A 61 23.19 -8.68 -0.92
N MET A 62 23.37 -7.56 -1.62
CA MET A 62 22.31 -6.54 -1.71
C MET A 62 21.09 -7.08 -2.47
N ALA A 63 21.32 -7.80 -3.58
CA ALA A 63 20.24 -8.42 -4.35
C ALA A 63 19.45 -9.45 -3.53
N THR A 64 20.13 -10.30 -2.76
CA THR A 64 19.47 -11.29 -1.90
C THR A 64 18.73 -10.62 -0.74
N ALA A 65 19.28 -9.56 -0.14
CA ALA A 65 18.61 -8.78 0.90
C ALA A 65 17.36 -8.03 0.41
N VAL A 66 17.39 -7.51 -0.83
CA VAL A 66 16.21 -6.88 -1.43
C VAL A 66 15.16 -7.94 -1.76
N LEU A 67 15.55 -9.07 -2.33
CA LEU A 67 14.63 -10.17 -2.64
C LEU A 67 14.00 -10.76 -1.38
N SER A 68 14.77 -10.97 -0.31
CA SER A 68 14.24 -11.48 0.96
C SER A 68 13.25 -10.52 1.61
N ARG A 69 13.51 -9.20 1.56
CA ARG A 69 12.54 -8.20 2.01
C ARG A 69 11.27 -8.21 1.16
N LEU A 70 11.39 -8.36 -0.16
CA LEU A 70 10.22 -8.40 -1.04
C LEU A 70 9.36 -9.65 -0.81
N THR A 71 9.98 -10.82 -0.56
CA THR A 71 9.23 -12.05 -0.23
C THR A 71 8.57 -11.94 1.14
N GLU A 72 9.27 -11.42 2.15
CA GLU A 72 8.70 -11.16 3.48
C GLU A 72 7.49 -10.23 3.39
N GLN A 73 7.59 -9.14 2.62
CA GLN A 73 6.49 -8.19 2.45
C GLN A 73 5.27 -8.82 1.74
N ARG A 74 5.51 -9.71 0.76
CA ARG A 74 4.43 -10.50 0.12
C ARG A 74 3.76 -11.45 1.11
N HIS A 75 4.54 -12.13 1.95
CA HIS A 75 4.00 -13.02 2.99
C HIS A 75 3.12 -12.26 3.99
N VAL A 76 3.57 -11.10 4.49
CA VAL A 76 2.78 -10.27 5.41
C VAL A 76 1.47 -9.80 4.77
N ARG A 77 1.50 -9.38 3.49
CA ARG A 77 0.28 -8.99 2.76
C ARG A 77 -0.68 -10.18 2.57
N ARG A 78 -0.17 -11.35 2.22
CA ARG A 78 -0.97 -12.57 2.08
C ARG A 78 -1.60 -12.98 3.40
N GLN A 79 -0.84 -12.94 4.50
CA GLN A 79 -1.33 -13.26 5.83
C GLN A 79 -2.42 -12.29 6.30
N ARG A 80 -2.26 -10.98 6.06
CA ARG A 80 -3.32 -9.99 6.34
C ARG A 80 -4.58 -10.29 5.53
N ARG A 81 -4.45 -10.56 4.23
CA ARG A 81 -5.59 -10.91 3.38
C ARG A 81 -6.30 -12.19 3.85
N GLN A 82 -5.53 -13.19 4.29
CA GLN A 82 -6.10 -14.41 4.87
C GLN A 82 -6.88 -14.11 6.16
N ARG A 83 -6.33 -13.29 7.06
CA ARG A 83 -7.05 -12.88 8.28
C ARG A 83 -8.36 -12.16 7.97
N TYR A 84 -8.37 -11.28 6.98
CA TYR A 84 -9.61 -10.62 6.55
C TYR A 84 -10.62 -11.60 5.96
N MET A 85 -10.17 -12.55 5.14
CA MET A 85 -11.05 -13.59 4.59
C MET A 85 -11.62 -14.50 5.69
N THR A 86 -10.81 -14.90 6.67
CA THR A 86 -11.29 -15.70 7.81
C THR A 86 -12.28 -14.92 8.66
N CYS A 87 -12.03 -13.64 8.93
CA CYS A 87 -12.98 -12.78 9.65
C CYS A 87 -14.29 -12.61 8.88
N ALA A 88 -14.23 -12.37 7.57
CA ALA A 88 -15.42 -12.25 6.73
C ALA A 88 -16.24 -13.54 6.72
N LEU A 89 -15.58 -14.70 6.66
CA LEU A 89 -16.24 -16.00 6.70
C LEU A 89 -16.93 -16.25 8.05
N VAL A 90 -16.27 -15.92 9.17
CA VAL A 90 -16.87 -16.02 10.51
C VAL A 90 -18.08 -15.10 10.65
N VAL A 91 -18.00 -13.84 10.20
CA VAL A 91 -19.13 -12.90 10.21
C VAL A 91 -20.28 -13.42 9.36
N CYS A 92 -19.99 -13.95 8.17
CA CYS A 92 -21.01 -14.52 7.28
C CYS A 92 -21.70 -15.73 7.93
N LEU A 93 -20.94 -16.63 8.56
CA LEU A 93 -21.49 -17.79 9.28
C LEU A 93 -22.36 -17.36 10.47
N MET A 94 -21.92 -16.35 11.25
CA MET A 94 -22.72 -15.77 12.32
C MET A 94 -24.02 -15.16 11.80
N CYS A 95 -24.00 -14.42 10.69
CA CYS A 95 -25.22 -13.89 10.07
C CYS A 95 -26.20 -15.00 9.66
N VAL A 96 -25.71 -16.10 9.07
CA VAL A 96 -26.57 -17.24 8.69
C VAL A 96 -27.19 -17.91 9.93
N LEU A 97 -26.41 -18.09 11.00
CA LEU A 97 -26.92 -18.66 12.26
C LEU A 97 -27.92 -17.74 12.96
N PHE A 98 -27.67 -16.43 12.96
CA PHE A 98 -28.58 -15.43 13.55
C PHE A 98 -29.91 -15.40 12.81
N MET A 99 -29.88 -15.32 11.47
CA MET A 99 -31.09 -15.40 10.64
C MET A 99 -31.85 -16.71 10.90
N ARG A 100 -31.16 -17.85 11.03
CA ARG A 100 -31.82 -19.14 11.33
C ARG A 100 -32.46 -19.18 12.72
N HIS A 101 -31.93 -18.43 13.69
CA HIS A 101 -32.48 -18.36 15.04
C HIS A 101 -33.76 -17.52 15.09
N ASP A 102 -33.77 -16.36 14.42
CA ASP A 102 -34.96 -15.50 14.33
C ASP A 102 -36.12 -16.16 13.58
N PHE A 103 -35.80 -17.01 12.60
CA PHE A 103 -36.80 -17.81 11.89
C PHE A 103 -37.24 -19.07 12.63
N ARG A 104 -36.88 -19.29 13.90
CA ARG A 104 -37.51 -20.36 14.68
C ARG A 104 -38.93 -19.88 14.97
N PRO A 105 -39.97 -20.37 14.25
CA PRO A 105 -41.31 -19.90 14.46
C PRO A 105 -41.64 -20.19 15.91
N ILE A 106 -42.10 -19.16 16.62
CA ILE A 106 -42.72 -19.29 17.92
C ILE A 106 -43.96 -20.15 17.69
N ASN A 107 -43.80 -21.48 17.73
CA ASN A 107 -44.87 -22.42 17.96
C ASN A 107 -45.28 -22.28 19.42
N GLU A 108 -45.68 -21.08 19.83
CA GLU A 108 -46.56 -20.93 20.96
C GLU A 108 -47.91 -21.46 20.50
N ARG A 109 -48.13 -22.73 20.82
CA ARG A 109 -49.47 -23.27 20.96
C ARG A 109 -50.12 -22.42 22.08
N PRO A 110 -51.19 -21.65 21.81
CA PRO A 110 -51.93 -20.97 22.86
C PRO A 110 -52.59 -22.05 23.71
N GLY A 111 -51.92 -22.46 24.79
CA GLY A 111 -52.48 -23.28 25.84
C GLY A 111 -53.49 -22.43 26.59
N ILE A 112 -54.76 -22.70 26.34
CA ILE A 112 -55.91 -22.17 27.09
C ILE A 112 -55.66 -22.38 28.59
N PRO A 113 -55.70 -21.33 29.43
CA PRO A 113 -55.60 -21.49 30.88
C PRO A 113 -56.90 -22.08 31.41
N ALA A 114 -56.88 -23.37 31.77
CA ALA A 114 -57.87 -23.93 32.68
C ALA A 114 -57.55 -23.41 34.09
N ALA A 115 -58.49 -22.65 34.65
CA ALA A 115 -58.47 -22.15 35.99
C ALA A 115 -58.18 -23.26 37.02
N SER A 116 -57.23 -23.01 37.91
CA SER A 116 -57.18 -23.68 39.21
C SER A 116 -56.79 -22.63 40.25
N LEU A 117 -57.84 -22.07 40.83
CA LEU A 117 -57.89 -21.48 42.16
C LEU A 117 -57.22 -22.46 43.14
N VAL A 118 -56.18 -22.07 43.89
CA VAL A 118 -55.94 -22.49 45.29
C VAL A 118 -54.89 -21.56 45.92
N THR A 119 -55.39 -20.71 46.82
CA THR A 119 -54.98 -20.46 48.21
C THR A 119 -53.50 -20.28 48.58
N THR A 120 -53.27 -19.07 49.11
CA THR A 120 -52.20 -18.52 49.95
C THR A 120 -51.59 -19.43 51.04
N LEU A 121 -50.27 -19.32 51.26
CA LEU A 121 -49.68 -18.86 52.53
C LEU A 121 -48.16 -18.54 52.37
N PRO A 122 -47.57 -17.61 53.16
CA PRO A 122 -46.19 -17.19 53.03
C PRO A 122 -45.26 -17.95 53.99
N ALA A 123 -44.03 -18.20 53.58
CA ALA A 123 -42.95 -18.56 54.50
C ALA A 123 -41.63 -17.95 54.04
N LEU A 124 -41.16 -16.99 54.84
CA LEU A 124 -39.79 -16.49 54.89
C LEU A 124 -38.78 -17.65 54.81
N ALA A 125 -37.77 -17.52 53.94
CA ALA A 125 -36.43 -18.04 54.23
C ALA A 125 -35.36 -17.26 53.46
N LEU A 126 -34.30 -16.98 54.20
CA LEU A 126 -33.16 -16.08 53.97
C LEU A 126 -32.14 -16.59 52.91
N PRO A 127 -31.09 -15.81 52.58
CA PRO A 127 -30.24 -16.02 51.42
C PRO A 127 -29.17 -17.08 51.67
N VAL A 128 -28.91 -17.89 50.65
CA VAL A 128 -27.78 -18.83 50.62
C VAL A 128 -26.63 -18.21 49.84
N THR A 129 -25.62 -17.83 50.62
CA THR A 129 -24.24 -17.53 50.24
C THR A 129 -23.51 -18.81 49.81
N GLN A 130 -22.42 -18.66 49.04
CA GLN A 130 -21.45 -19.65 48.52
C GLN A 130 -21.76 -20.15 47.10
N GLN A 131 -20.83 -20.17 46.14
CA GLN A 131 -19.40 -20.43 46.30
C GLN A 131 -18.61 -19.87 45.10
N GLN A 132 -17.71 -18.93 45.39
CA GLN A 132 -16.75 -18.36 44.46
C GLN A 132 -15.56 -19.33 44.36
N LEU A 133 -15.49 -20.08 43.26
CA LEU A 133 -14.39 -20.99 42.98
C LEU A 133 -13.17 -20.17 42.54
N HIS A 134 -12.21 -20.02 43.45
CA HIS A 134 -10.88 -19.52 43.16
C HIS A 134 -10.15 -20.48 42.21
N HIS A 135 -10.01 -20.11 40.94
CA HIS A 135 -8.99 -20.70 40.09
C HIS A 135 -7.65 -20.03 40.38
N ALA A 136 -6.72 -20.86 40.86
CA ALA A 136 -5.36 -20.53 41.18
C ALA A 136 -4.62 -19.96 39.96
N ALA A 137 -3.92 -18.86 40.20
CA ALA A 137 -2.98 -18.26 39.27
C ALA A 137 -1.74 -19.16 39.13
N GLU A 138 -1.70 -19.95 38.07
CA GLU A 138 -0.48 -20.58 37.59
C GLU A 138 0.40 -19.50 36.94
N LYS A 139 1.51 -19.16 37.59
CA LYS A 139 2.55 -18.29 37.04
C LYS A 139 3.30 -19.05 35.94
N PRO A 140 3.29 -18.61 34.67
CA PRO A 140 4.20 -19.15 33.68
C PRO A 140 5.60 -18.58 33.94
N ILE A 141 6.51 -19.47 34.32
CA ILE A 141 7.95 -19.23 34.28
C ILE A 141 8.31 -18.96 32.82
N THR A 142 8.38 -17.67 32.48
CA THR A 142 8.81 -17.18 31.17
C THR A 142 10.33 -17.21 31.16
N THR A 143 10.89 -18.31 30.67
CA THR A 143 12.31 -18.43 30.36
C THR A 143 12.67 -17.37 29.31
N ALA A 144 13.33 -16.31 29.77
CA ALA A 144 13.77 -15.20 28.93
C ALA A 144 14.85 -15.70 27.97
N ALA A 145 14.44 -16.01 26.73
CA ALA A 145 15.38 -16.20 25.62
C ALA A 145 16.19 -14.91 25.41
N PRO A 146 17.51 -15.00 25.23
CA PRO A 146 18.37 -13.83 25.00
C PRO A 146 17.94 -13.16 23.70
N LYS A 147 17.43 -11.93 23.83
CA LYS A 147 17.08 -11.08 22.68
C LYS A 147 18.34 -10.84 21.88
N SER A 148 18.36 -11.41 20.69
CA SER A 148 19.43 -11.40 19.69
C SER A 148 20.00 -10.00 19.45
N THR A 149 21.30 -9.85 19.65
CA THR A 149 22.13 -8.68 19.36
C THR A 149 21.99 -8.18 17.91
N GLU A 150 21.59 -9.04 16.97
CA GLU A 150 21.34 -8.69 15.57
C GLU A 150 20.17 -7.73 15.35
N GLN A 151 19.13 -7.76 16.20
CA GLN A 151 18.03 -6.80 16.05
C GLN A 151 18.46 -5.37 16.42
N GLN A 152 19.46 -5.25 17.28
CA GLN A 152 19.96 -3.95 17.75
C GLN A 152 20.86 -3.28 16.71
N THR A 153 21.68 -4.04 15.97
CA THR A 153 22.50 -3.52 14.88
C THR A 153 21.66 -3.06 13.69
N VAL A 154 20.61 -3.82 13.34
CA VAL A 154 19.66 -3.42 12.27
C VAL A 154 18.92 -2.12 12.64
N GLN A 155 18.53 -1.94 13.89
CA GLN A 155 17.90 -0.69 14.33
C GLN A 155 18.85 0.52 14.31
N LEU A 156 20.13 0.32 14.66
CA LEU A 156 21.13 1.40 14.60
C LEU A 156 21.42 1.82 13.15
N ALA A 157 21.56 0.86 12.23
CA ALA A 157 21.71 1.15 10.80
C ALA A 157 20.49 1.90 10.23
N LEU A 158 19.27 1.49 10.60
CA LEU A 158 18.04 2.19 10.20
C LEU A 158 17.95 3.62 10.77
N LYS A 159 18.46 3.85 11.99
CA LYS A 159 18.52 5.20 12.58
C LYS A 159 19.56 6.08 11.87
N GLN A 160 20.72 5.53 11.51
CA GLN A 160 21.74 6.26 10.74
C GLN A 160 21.28 6.63 9.33
N TRP A 161 20.40 5.84 8.71
CA TRP A 161 19.88 6.15 7.37
C TRP A 161 18.73 7.18 7.39
N LYS A 162 18.05 7.36 8.52
CA LYS A 162 16.96 8.34 8.64
C LYS A 162 17.45 9.79 8.57
N THR A 163 18.63 10.08 9.10
CA THR A 163 19.18 11.45 9.14
C THR A 163 19.52 11.99 7.75
N PRO A 164 20.25 11.30 6.85
CA PRO A 164 20.52 11.81 5.51
C PRO A 164 19.26 11.88 4.66
N LEU A 165 18.32 10.93 4.78
CA LEU A 165 17.04 10.98 4.05
C LEU A 165 16.14 12.13 4.51
N ALA A 166 16.10 12.44 5.81
CA ALA A 166 15.37 13.59 6.34
C ALA A 166 16.03 14.91 5.91
N GLN A 167 17.37 14.98 5.92
CA GLN A 167 18.13 16.14 5.47
C GLN A 167 17.96 16.37 3.96
N TRP A 168 17.90 15.29 3.17
CA TRP A 168 17.62 15.35 1.73
C TRP A 168 16.22 15.88 1.47
N ASN A 169 15.21 15.45 2.25
CA ASN A 169 13.83 15.93 2.11
C ASN A 169 13.67 17.42 2.49
N ALA A 170 14.51 17.94 3.39
CA ALA A 170 14.53 19.35 3.77
C ALA A 170 15.20 20.24 2.70
N HIS A 171 16.23 19.74 2.01
CA HIS A 171 16.94 20.47 0.94
C HIS A 171 16.37 20.22 -0.46
N SER A 172 15.57 19.17 -0.66
CA SER A 172 14.93 18.84 -1.95
C SER A 172 13.67 19.65 -2.24
N MET A 173 13.43 20.75 -1.51
CA MET A 173 12.46 21.77 -1.93
C MET A 173 13.02 22.72 -3.00
N ILE A 174 14.21 22.44 -3.54
CA ILE A 174 14.57 22.87 -4.89
C ILE A 174 13.43 22.39 -5.80
N SER A 175 12.66 23.35 -6.32
CA SER A 175 11.40 23.05 -6.99
C SER A 175 11.69 22.11 -8.16
N LEU A 176 11.05 20.93 -8.13
CA LEU A 176 11.13 19.96 -9.23
C LEU A 176 10.80 20.63 -10.57
N ASP A 177 9.96 21.67 -10.53
CA ASP A 177 9.59 22.52 -11.67
C ASP A 177 10.79 23.29 -12.28
N GLN A 178 11.78 23.72 -11.49
CA GLN A 178 12.98 24.38 -12.04
C GLN A 178 13.89 23.41 -12.81
N ILE A 179 13.96 22.16 -12.38
CA ILE A 179 14.79 21.14 -13.04
C ILE A 179 14.07 20.50 -14.24
N THR A 180 12.72 20.46 -14.22
CA THR A 180 11.92 19.70 -15.21
C THR A 180 11.34 20.53 -16.35
N ASN A 181 11.60 21.83 -16.43
CA ASN A 181 11.11 22.70 -17.52
C ASN A 181 11.50 22.26 -18.94
N GLY A 182 12.45 21.32 -19.11
CA GLY A 182 12.78 20.69 -20.40
C GLY A 182 12.45 19.19 -20.53
N LEU A 183 11.99 18.53 -19.46
CA LEU A 183 11.89 17.06 -19.37
C LEU A 183 10.49 16.57 -18.97
N LYS A 184 9.44 17.21 -19.49
CA LYS A 184 8.03 16.92 -19.19
C LYS A 184 7.64 15.43 -19.17
N PRO A 185 8.05 14.56 -20.13
CA PRO A 185 7.66 13.16 -20.05
C PRO A 185 8.34 12.42 -18.88
N ILE A 186 9.59 12.75 -18.56
CA ILE A 186 10.38 12.09 -17.49
C ILE A 186 9.92 12.55 -16.10
N ALA A 187 9.48 13.80 -15.96
CA ALA A 187 8.99 14.35 -14.70
C ALA A 187 7.79 13.55 -14.14
N SER A 188 6.91 13.06 -15.03
CA SER A 188 5.77 12.24 -14.61
C SER A 188 6.22 10.85 -14.12
N SER A 189 7.08 10.16 -14.86
CA SER A 189 7.65 8.86 -14.46
C SER A 189 8.48 8.97 -13.18
N PHE A 190 9.25 10.04 -13.04
CA PHE A 190 10.05 10.31 -11.85
C PHE A 190 9.18 10.60 -10.63
N SER A 191 8.14 11.42 -10.76
CA SER A 191 7.20 11.68 -9.65
C SER A 191 6.43 10.42 -9.25
N ILE A 192 6.05 9.56 -10.20
CA ILE A 192 5.44 8.25 -9.92
C ILE A 192 6.42 7.33 -9.19
N ALA A 193 7.67 7.22 -9.66
CA ALA A 193 8.70 6.40 -9.04
C ALA A 193 9.05 6.89 -7.62
N LEU A 194 9.17 8.21 -7.43
CA LEU A 194 9.48 8.83 -6.15
C LEU A 194 8.29 8.71 -5.18
N SER A 195 7.05 8.78 -5.68
CA SER A 195 5.84 8.48 -4.92
C SER A 195 5.77 7.00 -4.52
N ALA A 196 6.10 6.08 -5.44
CA ALA A 196 6.18 4.65 -5.16
C ALA A 196 7.26 4.34 -4.11
N LEU A 197 8.45 4.94 -4.24
CA LEU A 197 9.53 4.84 -3.25
C LEU A 197 9.09 5.35 -1.88
N ARG A 198 8.48 6.54 -1.81
CA ARG A 198 7.91 7.11 -0.56
C ARG A 198 6.87 6.20 0.08
N ARG A 199 6.07 5.47 -0.71
CA ARG A 199 5.09 4.49 -0.21
C ARG A 199 5.72 3.17 0.26
N THR A 200 6.88 2.80 -0.29
CA THR A 200 7.58 1.55 0.08
C THR A 200 8.51 1.70 1.28
N LEU A 201 8.96 2.92 1.59
CA LEU A 201 9.76 3.19 2.78
C LEU A 201 8.87 3.16 4.03
N PRO A 202 9.21 2.36 5.06
CA PRO A 202 8.46 2.32 6.31
C PRO A 202 8.71 3.60 7.12
N GLY A 203 7.89 4.62 6.86
CA GLY A 203 7.77 5.85 7.63
C GLY A 203 6.29 6.16 7.80
N ARG A 204 5.85 6.44 9.03
CA ARG A 204 4.46 6.79 9.37
C ARG A 204 4.08 8.14 8.73
N TYR A 205 3.77 8.17 7.44
CA TYR A 205 3.03 9.26 6.83
C TYR A 205 1.53 8.94 6.95
N ASN A 206 1.02 9.06 8.18
CA ASN A 206 -0.42 8.97 8.46
C ASN A 206 -1.14 10.29 8.15
N THR A 207 -0.54 11.20 7.39
CA THR A 207 -1.29 12.33 6.85
C THR A 207 -2.25 11.77 5.80
N PRO A 208 -3.57 11.75 6.06
CA PRO A 208 -4.52 11.35 5.05
C PRO A 208 -4.31 12.25 3.82
N PRO A 209 -4.41 11.72 2.59
CA PRO A 209 -4.29 12.54 1.40
C PRO A 209 -5.27 13.70 1.54
N ALA A 210 -4.77 14.93 1.49
CA ALA A 210 -5.60 16.12 1.41
C ALA A 210 -6.61 15.85 0.29
N LYS A 211 -7.90 15.86 0.62
CA LYS A 211 -8.98 15.60 -0.32
C LYS A 211 -8.72 16.49 -1.53
N LEU A 212 -8.39 15.86 -2.67
CA LEU A 212 -8.33 16.55 -3.95
C LEU A 212 -9.68 17.24 -4.11
N GLN A 213 -9.62 18.57 -4.05
CA GLN A 213 -10.75 19.46 -4.10
C GLN A 213 -11.37 19.32 -5.49
N THR A 214 -12.37 18.46 -5.63
CA THR A 214 -13.13 18.18 -6.87
C THR A 214 -14.01 19.36 -7.30
N GLN A 215 -13.69 20.59 -6.90
CA GLN A 215 -14.49 21.79 -7.16
C GLN A 215 -14.14 22.51 -8.48
N ARG A 216 -13.24 21.98 -9.30
CA ARG A 216 -12.78 22.68 -10.53
C ARG A 216 -13.28 22.11 -11.86
N LEU A 217 -14.38 21.36 -11.88
CA LEU A 217 -15.02 20.92 -13.13
C LEU A 217 -16.38 21.57 -13.42
N SER A 218 -17.00 22.28 -12.46
CA SER A 218 -18.27 22.99 -12.72
C SER A 218 -18.11 24.37 -13.35
N HIS A 219 -16.90 24.95 -13.37
CA HIS A 219 -16.68 26.28 -13.97
C HIS A 219 -16.41 26.25 -15.48
N TRP A 220 -16.01 25.11 -16.06
CA TRP A 220 -15.72 25.02 -17.50
C TRP A 220 -16.94 24.75 -18.39
N LEU A 221 -18.06 24.28 -17.82
CA LEU A 221 -19.28 23.98 -18.57
C LEU A 221 -20.24 25.19 -18.74
N ARG A 222 -19.89 26.38 -18.21
CA ARG A 222 -20.70 27.61 -18.37
C ARG A 222 -20.19 28.58 -19.45
N SER A 223 -19.12 28.24 -20.16
CA SER A 223 -18.51 29.12 -21.17
C SER A 223 -18.90 28.76 -22.61
N PHE A 224 -19.84 27.84 -22.82
CA PHE A 224 -20.25 27.36 -24.15
C PHE A 224 -21.77 27.41 -24.40
N THR A 225 -22.47 28.30 -23.69
CA THR A 225 -23.88 28.65 -23.99
C THR A 225 -23.99 30.15 -24.14
#